data_AF-A0A0A2BHE4-F1
#
_entry.id   AF-A0A0A2BHE4-F1
#
_cell.length_a   1.000
_cell.length_b   1.000
_cell.length_c   1.000
_cell.angle_alpha   90.00
_cell.angle_beta   90.00
_cell.angle_gamma   90.00
#
_symmetry.space_group_name_H-M   'P 1'
#
loop_
_entity.id
_entity.type
_entity.pdbx_description
1 polymer ?
#
loop_
_entity_poly.entity_id
_entity_poly.type
_entity_poly.pdbx_seq_one_letter_code
_entity_poly.pdbx_strand_id
1 'polypeptide(L)'
;MTNTINQSENNGMTIPEVTLAIAMLTTFTAVFVLVSQFTAGFFQPMAKSVNSKPYDYLNDFNDLQVIMDNLTDILAQPGYSREELDKFQCTNNPYEVWELPGKNRPLVPAGYNICITSSTNMIESPLASLSSTSDKSKPGIYILFAVPIHGVSGESLPVRRIFCRPSPYC
;
A
#
# COMPACT_ATOMS: atom_id res chain seq x y z
N MET A 1 15.23 9.83 77.41
CA MET A 1 14.63 9.06 76.31
C MET A 1 13.12 9.21 76.40
N THR A 2 12.51 9.99 75.51
CA THR A 2 11.06 9.91 75.25
C THR A 2 10.82 10.42 73.84
N ASN A 3 10.61 9.47 72.92
CA ASN A 3 10.18 9.71 71.55
C ASN A 3 8.77 10.29 71.56
N THR A 4 8.60 11.50 71.03
CA THR A 4 7.29 12.02 70.61
C THR A 4 6.94 11.38 69.28
N ILE A 5 6.07 10.37 69.32
CA ILE A 5 5.41 9.82 68.13
C ILE A 5 4.35 10.85 67.74
N ASN A 6 4.57 11.58 66.64
CA ASN A 6 3.52 12.36 65.99
C ASN A 6 2.48 11.38 65.45
N GLN A 7 1.38 11.20 66.17
CA GLN A 7 0.15 10.62 65.62
C GLN A 7 -0.39 11.61 64.58
N SER A 8 -0.17 11.33 63.31
CA SER A 8 -0.95 11.92 62.23
C SER A 8 -2.40 11.50 62.44
N GLU A 9 -3.27 12.45 62.79
CA GLU A 9 -4.71 12.24 62.86
C GLU A 9 -5.20 11.78 61.49
N ASN A 10 -5.49 10.48 61.39
CA ASN A 10 -6.07 9.88 60.20
C ASN A 10 -7.58 10.17 60.24
N ASN A 11 -7.96 11.38 59.84
CA ASN A 11 -9.35 11.73 59.67
C ASN A 11 -9.91 10.93 58.51
N GLY A 12 -10.73 9.93 58.83
CA GLY A 12 -11.42 9.13 57.83
C GLY A 12 -12.20 10.00 56.85
N MET A 13 -12.33 9.51 55.62
CA MET A 13 -12.99 10.22 54.54
C MET A 13 -14.50 10.34 54.82
N THR A 14 -15.08 11.51 54.59
CA THR A 14 -16.52 11.70 54.78
C THR A 14 -17.32 10.97 53.70
N ILE A 15 -18.55 10.51 54.01
CA ILE A 15 -19.42 9.84 53.02
C ILE A 15 -19.55 10.62 51.68
N PRO A 16 -19.79 11.94 51.66
CA PRO A 16 -19.87 12.68 50.39
C PRO A 16 -18.54 12.77 49.62
N GLU A 17 -17.41 12.73 50.33
CA GLU A 17 -16.08 12.74 49.72
C GLU A 17 -15.77 11.38 49.09
N VAL A 18 -16.18 10.29 49.73
CA VAL A 18 -16.09 8.93 49.16
C VAL A 18 -16.97 8.80 47.92
N THR A 19 -18.20 9.31 47.92
CA THR A 19 -19.08 9.23 46.75
C THR A 19 -18.54 10.06 45.58
N LEU A 20 -17.98 11.24 45.84
CA LEU A 20 -17.30 12.06 44.83
C LEU A 20 -16.09 11.32 44.24
N ALA A 21 -15.24 10.73 45.09
CA ALA A 21 -14.07 9.97 44.65
C ALA A 21 -14.46 8.78 43.77
N ILE A 22 -15.52 8.04 44.13
CA ILE A 22 -16.03 6.92 43.32
C ILE A 22 -16.60 7.42 41.98
N ALA A 23 -17.31 8.56 41.96
CA ALA A 23 -17.82 9.14 40.72
C ALA A 23 -16.69 9.58 39.77
N MET A 24 -15.63 10.20 40.30
CA MET A 24 -14.46 10.56 39.50
C MET A 24 -13.71 9.32 38.97
N LEU A 25 -13.57 8.29 39.81
CA LEU A 25 -12.90 7.05 39.41
C LEU A 25 -13.66 6.30 38.31
N THR A 26 -14.99 6.24 38.40
CA THR A 26 -15.82 5.55 37.40
C THR A 26 -15.80 6.26 36.05
N THR A 27 -15.91 7.59 36.04
CA THR A 27 -15.82 8.39 34.80
C THR A 27 -14.45 8.27 34.15
N PHE A 28 -13.36 8.33 34.92
CA PHE A 28 -12.01 8.12 34.40
C PHE A 28 -11.84 6.71 33.80
N THR A 29 -12.32 5.68 34.51
CA THR A 29 -12.21 4.29 34.03
C THR A 29 -13.01 4.07 32.76
N ALA A 30 -14.20 4.69 32.63
CA ALA A 30 -15.02 4.60 31.42
C ALA A 30 -14.30 5.20 30.19
N VAL A 31 -13.70 6.38 30.35
CA VAL A 31 -12.92 7.02 29.28
C VAL A 31 -11.69 6.18 28.91
N PHE A 32 -10.98 5.65 29.91
CA PHE A 32 -9.80 4.81 29.69
C PHE A 32 -10.13 3.53 28.89
N VAL A 33 -11.23 2.85 29.22
CA VAL A 33 -11.66 1.64 28.50
C VAL A 33 -12.02 1.95 27.05
N LEU A 34 -12.74 3.06 26.80
CA LEU A 34 -13.10 3.47 25.44
C LEU A 34 -11.86 3.78 24.59
N VAL A 35 -10.92 4.55 25.12
CA VAL A 35 -9.66 4.85 24.42
C VAL A 35 -8.85 3.58 24.20
N SER A 36 -8.73 2.72 25.21
CA SER A 36 -7.99 1.47 25.10
C SER A 36 -8.56 0.53 24.04
N GLN A 37 -9.90 0.42 23.94
CA GLN A 37 -10.54 -0.37 22.89
C GLN A 37 -10.30 0.21 21.49
N PHE A 38 -10.40 1.54 21.35
CA PHE A 38 -10.10 2.23 20.11
C PHE A 38 -8.63 2.01 19.69
N THR A 39 -7.69 2.21 20.61
CA THR A 39 -6.26 1.99 20.38
C THR A 39 -5.96 0.51 20.09
N ALA A 40 -6.58 -0.43 20.80
CA ALA A 40 -6.43 -1.86 20.55
C ALA A 40 -6.87 -2.26 19.14
N GLY A 41 -7.89 -1.60 18.57
CA GLY A 41 -8.30 -1.81 17.18
C GLY A 41 -7.19 -1.56 16.15
N PHE A 42 -6.23 -0.67 16.44
CA PHE A 42 -5.07 -0.44 15.57
C PHE A 42 -3.94 -1.45 15.78
N PHE A 43 -3.85 -2.03 16.99
CA PHE A 43 -2.79 -2.97 17.36
C PHE A 43 -3.22 -4.43 17.30
N GLN A 44 -4.48 -4.73 16.94
CA GLN A 44 -4.92 -6.11 16.74
C GLN A 44 -4.04 -6.76 15.67
N PRO A 45 -3.20 -7.76 16.03
CA PRO A 45 -2.54 -8.55 15.01
C PRO A 45 -3.67 -9.26 14.25
N MET A 46 -3.69 -9.13 12.93
CA MET A 46 -4.54 -9.96 12.07
C MET A 46 -4.13 -11.41 12.29
N ALA A 47 -4.76 -12.06 13.27
CA ALA A 47 -4.38 -13.37 13.74
C ALA A 47 -4.75 -14.42 12.70
N LYS A 48 -3.86 -14.64 11.74
CA LYS A 48 -3.83 -15.85 10.92
C LYS A 48 -3.18 -16.99 11.70
N SER A 49 -3.53 -18.21 11.34
CA SER A 49 -3.19 -19.43 12.07
C SER A 49 -1.68 -19.57 12.28
N VAL A 50 -1.31 -20.13 13.45
CA VAL A 50 0.05 -20.30 13.98
C VAL A 50 1.01 -21.06 13.04
N ASN A 51 0.51 -21.66 11.96
CA ASN A 51 1.30 -22.39 10.95
C ASN A 51 1.49 -21.65 9.63
N SER A 52 0.86 -20.48 9.44
CA SER A 52 1.10 -19.64 8.26
C SER A 52 2.13 -18.57 8.63
N LYS A 53 3.24 -18.49 7.87
CA LYS A 53 4.13 -17.33 7.97
C LYS A 53 3.29 -16.06 7.82
N PRO A 54 3.47 -15.04 8.68
CA PRO A 54 2.75 -13.78 8.51
C PRO A 54 3.03 -13.28 7.08
N TYR A 55 1.96 -13.09 6.30
CA TYR A 55 2.09 -12.58 4.95
C TYR A 55 2.51 -11.12 5.05
N ASP A 56 3.74 -10.83 4.63
CA ASP A 56 4.31 -9.49 4.71
C ASP A 56 3.83 -8.65 3.52
N TYR A 57 2.60 -8.14 3.64
CA TYR A 57 1.98 -7.29 2.63
C TYR A 57 2.80 -6.02 2.35
N LEU A 58 3.56 -5.54 3.33
CA LEU A 58 4.34 -4.31 3.20
C LEU A 58 5.57 -4.56 2.35
N ASN A 59 6.24 -5.69 2.59
CA ASN A 59 7.35 -6.11 1.74
C ASN A 59 6.87 -6.40 0.31
N ASP A 60 5.76 -7.13 0.15
CA ASP A 60 5.19 -7.42 -1.18
C ASP A 60 4.78 -6.14 -1.92
N PHE A 61 4.21 -5.15 -1.22
CA PHE A 61 3.90 -3.85 -1.82
C PHE A 61 5.18 -3.13 -2.28
N ASN A 62 6.23 -3.11 -1.46
CA ASN A 62 7.50 -2.50 -1.83
C ASN A 62 8.14 -3.19 -3.03
N ASP A 63 8.14 -4.52 -3.04
CA ASP A 63 8.65 -5.33 -4.15
C ASP A 63 7.86 -5.05 -5.44
N LEU A 64 6.52 -4.96 -5.35
CA LEU A 64 5.67 -4.58 -6.47
C LEU A 64 5.99 -3.19 -7.02
N GLN A 65 6.29 -2.20 -6.17
CA GLN A 65 6.67 -0.87 -6.65
C GLN A 65 7.98 -0.91 -7.44
N VAL A 66 8.99 -1.61 -6.92
CA VAL A 66 10.27 -1.79 -7.61
C VAL A 66 10.10 -2.49 -8.95
N ILE A 67 9.25 -3.53 -9.01
CA ILE A 67 8.92 -4.21 -10.26
C ILE A 67 8.24 -3.25 -11.24
N MET A 68 7.23 -2.50 -10.79
CA MET A 68 6.47 -1.57 -11.63
C MET A 68 7.36 -0.47 -12.21
N ASP A 69 8.31 0.06 -11.43
CA ASP A 69 9.27 1.05 -11.91
C ASP A 69 10.20 0.45 -12.96
N ASN A 70 10.77 -0.74 -12.72
CA ASN A 70 11.63 -1.40 -13.71
C ASN A 70 10.88 -1.73 -15.01
N LEU A 71 9.63 -2.19 -14.91
CA LEU A 71 8.79 -2.46 -16.09
C LEU A 71 8.46 -1.16 -16.82
N THR A 72 8.19 -0.08 -16.09
CA THR A 72 7.92 1.24 -16.66
C THR A 72 9.13 1.74 -17.44
N ASP A 73 10.34 1.63 -16.89
CA ASP A 73 11.57 2.08 -17.55
C ASP A 73 11.85 1.34 -18.86
N ILE A 74 11.47 0.06 -18.94
CA ILE A 74 11.58 -0.75 -20.16
C ILE A 74 10.47 -0.35 -21.15
N LEU A 75 9.22 -0.31 -20.69
CA LEU A 75 8.05 -0.11 -21.54
C LEU A 75 7.87 1.33 -22.00
N ALA A 76 8.45 2.32 -21.31
CA ALA A 76 8.43 3.72 -21.72
C ALA A 76 9.35 4.01 -22.92
N GLN A 77 10.21 3.05 -23.30
CA GLN A 77 11.07 3.14 -24.48
C GLN A 77 10.27 2.83 -25.77
N PRO A 78 10.67 3.37 -26.94
CA PRO A 78 9.96 3.16 -28.19
C PRO A 78 10.13 1.74 -28.81
N GLY A 79 10.53 0.73 -28.02
CA GLY A 79 10.87 -0.62 -28.51
C GLY A 79 9.69 -1.51 -28.92
N TYR A 80 8.52 -1.35 -28.29
CA TYR A 80 7.34 -2.21 -28.51
C TYR A 80 6.20 -1.46 -29.17
N SER A 81 5.61 -1.97 -30.25
CA SER A 81 4.46 -1.33 -30.89
C SER A 81 3.24 -1.34 -29.96
N ARG A 82 2.27 -0.45 -30.23
CA ARG A 82 1.00 -0.44 -29.50
C ARG A 82 0.27 -1.77 -29.62
N GLU A 83 0.26 -2.35 -30.82
CA GLU A 83 -0.39 -3.63 -31.11
C GLU A 83 0.28 -4.81 -30.39
N GLU A 84 1.57 -4.70 -30.07
CA GLU A 84 2.28 -5.67 -29.23
C GLU A 84 1.89 -5.51 -27.76
N LEU A 85 1.84 -4.27 -27.26
CA LEU A 85 1.42 -3.96 -25.89
C LEU A 85 -0.03 -4.43 -25.62
N ASP A 86 -0.93 -4.27 -26.59
CA ASP A 86 -2.32 -4.72 -26.48
C ASP A 86 -2.47 -6.26 -26.46
N LYS A 87 -1.44 -7.00 -26.90
CA LYS A 87 -1.40 -8.48 -26.86
C LYS A 87 -0.84 -9.02 -25.55
N PHE A 88 -0.25 -8.18 -24.71
CA PHE A 88 0.34 -8.62 -23.44
C PHE A 88 -0.75 -9.11 -22.49
N GLN A 89 -0.72 -10.41 -22.21
CA GLN A 89 -1.64 -11.02 -21.25
C GLN A 89 -1.16 -10.73 -19.82
N CYS A 90 -2.12 -10.60 -18.90
CA CYS A 90 -1.83 -10.51 -17.48
C CYS A 90 -1.07 -11.74 -17.00
N THR A 91 0.04 -11.54 -16.30
CA THR A 91 0.94 -12.62 -15.91
C THR A 91 1.63 -12.33 -14.58
N ASN A 92 2.03 -13.37 -13.86
CA ASN A 92 2.89 -13.29 -12.69
C ASN A 92 4.39 -13.26 -13.05
N ASN A 93 4.75 -13.44 -14.33
CA ASN A 93 6.13 -13.33 -14.79
C ASN A 93 6.23 -12.53 -16.10
N PRO A 94 6.12 -11.19 -16.04
CA PRO A 94 6.10 -10.34 -17.22
C PRO A 94 7.41 -10.40 -18.03
N TYR A 95 8.55 -10.61 -17.38
CA TYR A 95 9.84 -10.64 -18.08
C TYR A 95 9.99 -11.84 -19.02
N GLU A 96 9.38 -12.98 -18.68
CA GLU A 96 9.42 -14.19 -19.52
C GLU A 96 8.29 -14.18 -20.54
N VAL A 97 7.06 -13.89 -20.12
CA VAL A 97 5.87 -13.96 -20.98
C VAL A 97 5.83 -12.82 -22.00
N TRP A 98 6.30 -11.61 -21.66
CA TRP A 98 6.37 -10.48 -22.58
C TRP A 98 7.76 -10.32 -23.22
N GLU A 99 8.66 -11.28 -23.00
CA GLU A 99 10.02 -11.31 -23.57
C GLU A 99 10.81 -10.01 -23.31
N LEU A 100 10.72 -9.46 -22.09
CA LEU A 100 11.36 -8.18 -21.75
C LEU A 100 12.87 -8.34 -21.50
N PRO A 101 13.69 -7.37 -21.93
CA PRO A 101 15.11 -7.32 -21.59
C PRO A 101 15.32 -7.04 -20.09
N GLY A 102 16.36 -7.64 -19.50
CA GLY A 102 16.72 -7.38 -18.11
C GLY A 102 17.56 -8.49 -17.48
N LYS A 103 18.67 -8.12 -16.84
CA LYS A 103 19.60 -9.05 -16.17
C LYS A 103 19.16 -9.42 -14.75
N ASN A 104 18.57 -8.46 -14.02
CA ASN A 104 17.98 -8.67 -12.71
C ASN A 104 16.47 -8.55 -12.85
N ARG A 105 15.79 -9.69 -12.87
CA ARG A 105 14.32 -9.77 -13.02
C ARG A 105 13.72 -9.97 -11.63
N PRO A 106 13.23 -8.92 -10.96
CA PRO A 106 12.55 -9.08 -9.68
C PRO A 106 11.33 -9.99 -9.87
N LEU A 107 11.13 -10.92 -8.94
CA LEU A 107 10.05 -11.89 -9.00
C LEU A 107 8.76 -11.25 -8.49
N VAL A 108 7.67 -11.34 -9.23
CA VAL A 108 6.37 -10.87 -8.75
C VAL A 108 5.94 -11.73 -7.56
N PRO A 109 5.47 -11.12 -6.46
CA PRO A 109 4.93 -11.88 -5.34
C PRO A 109 3.81 -12.83 -5.79
N ALA A 110 3.79 -14.04 -5.23
CA ALA A 110 2.97 -15.16 -5.70
C ALA A 110 1.45 -14.91 -5.70
N GLY A 111 0.98 -13.84 -5.06
CA GLY A 111 -0.42 -13.43 -4.99
C GLY A 111 -0.87 -12.43 -6.06
N TYR A 112 0.00 -12.01 -6.98
CA TYR A 112 -0.26 -10.92 -7.93
C TYR A 112 0.00 -11.27 -9.39
N ASN A 113 -0.86 -10.75 -10.26
CA ASN A 113 -0.65 -10.71 -11.70
C ASN A 113 -0.45 -9.26 -12.15
N ILE A 114 0.53 -9.03 -13.01
CA ILE A 114 0.79 -7.73 -13.61
C ILE A 114 0.11 -7.67 -14.97
N CYS A 115 -0.62 -6.59 -15.20
CA CYS A 115 -1.34 -6.30 -16.42
C CYS A 115 -0.93 -4.92 -16.94
N ILE A 116 -1.03 -4.75 -18.26
CA ILE A 116 -0.91 -3.46 -18.92
C ILE A 116 -2.21 -3.14 -19.64
N THR A 117 -2.61 -1.88 -19.64
CA THR A 117 -3.71 -1.39 -20.47
C THR A 117 -3.39 0.01 -20.96
N SER A 118 -3.88 0.35 -22.16
CA SER A 118 -3.86 1.75 -22.60
C SER A 118 -4.87 2.55 -21.79
N SER A 119 -4.41 3.64 -21.17
CA SER A 119 -5.24 4.48 -20.31
C SER A 119 -6.34 5.23 -21.07
N THR A 120 -6.24 5.31 -22.39
CA THR A 120 -6.97 6.32 -23.16
C THR A 120 -7.36 5.85 -24.54
N ASN A 121 -8.57 6.21 -24.98
CA ASN A 121 -8.99 6.27 -26.39
C ASN A 121 -8.20 7.32 -27.21
N MET A 122 -7.04 7.76 -26.73
CA MET A 122 -6.18 8.70 -27.43
C MET A 122 -5.42 7.95 -28.51
N ILE A 123 -5.38 8.54 -29.70
CA ILE A 123 -4.59 8.05 -30.82
C ILE A 123 -3.16 8.52 -30.58
N GLU A 124 -2.28 7.58 -30.24
CA GLU A 124 -0.84 7.81 -30.15
C GLU A 124 -0.32 8.31 -31.50
N SER A 125 0.44 9.40 -31.48
CA SER A 125 1.12 9.91 -32.67
C SER A 125 2.40 9.12 -32.91
N PRO A 126 2.76 8.85 -34.18
CA PRO A 126 4.01 8.15 -34.48
C PRO A 126 5.22 8.97 -34.02
N LEU A 127 6.31 8.28 -33.67
CA LEU A 127 7.54 8.89 -33.13
C LEU A 127 8.07 10.04 -34.00
N ALA A 128 7.99 9.91 -35.32
CA ALA A 128 8.42 10.95 -36.25
C ALA A 128 7.65 12.27 -36.05
N SER A 129 6.34 12.20 -35.81
CA SER A 129 5.48 13.37 -35.58
C SER A 129 5.69 13.99 -34.20
N LEU A 130 6.11 13.20 -33.21
CA LEU A 130 6.48 13.69 -31.88
C LEU A 130 7.81 14.47 -31.93
N SER A 131 8.77 13.99 -32.73
CA SER A 131 10.08 14.65 -32.89
C SER A 131 10.02 15.97 -33.66
N SER A 132 9.04 16.13 -34.57
CA SER A 132 8.93 17.31 -35.44
C SER A 132 8.23 18.51 -34.79
N THR A 133 7.97 18.47 -33.47
CA THR A 133 7.37 19.56 -32.68
C THR A 133 6.05 20.08 -33.29
N SER A 134 5.22 19.17 -33.79
CA SER A 134 3.87 19.55 -34.22
C SER A 134 2.96 19.70 -33.00
N ASP A 135 2.30 20.84 -32.82
CA ASP A 135 1.44 21.17 -31.66
C ASP A 135 0.26 20.19 -31.43
N LYS A 136 0.09 19.19 -32.30
CA LYS A 136 -0.99 18.21 -32.24
C LYS A 136 -0.52 16.77 -31.96
N SER A 137 0.79 16.52 -31.90
CA SER A 137 1.30 15.18 -31.61
C SER A 137 1.11 14.85 -30.13
N LYS A 138 0.57 13.66 -29.82
CA LYS A 138 0.32 13.22 -28.46
C LYS A 138 1.03 11.89 -28.17
N PRO A 139 1.77 11.78 -27.06
CA PRO A 139 2.34 10.51 -26.64
C PRO A 139 1.23 9.56 -26.15
N GLY A 140 1.55 8.27 -26.09
CA GLY A 140 0.67 7.26 -25.51
C GLY A 140 0.72 7.28 -23.98
N ILE A 141 -0.43 7.09 -23.33
CA ILE A 141 -0.52 6.96 -21.86
C ILE A 141 -1.00 5.56 -21.54
N TYR A 142 -0.24 4.86 -20.70
CA TYR A 142 -0.47 3.47 -20.34
C TYR A 142 -0.56 3.31 -18.83
N ILE A 143 -1.29 2.30 -18.39
CA ILE A 143 -1.45 1.93 -16.99
C ILE A 143 -0.93 0.52 -16.81
N LEU A 144 0.08 0.38 -15.96
CA LEU A 144 0.45 -0.90 -15.36
C LEU A 144 -0.32 -1.07 -14.07
N PHE A 145 -0.84 -2.27 -13.84
CA PHE A 145 -1.54 -2.56 -12.59
C PHE A 145 -1.30 -4.00 -12.15
N ALA A 146 -1.05 -4.17 -10.85
CA ALA A 146 -0.94 -5.45 -10.18
C ALA A 146 -2.30 -5.81 -9.60
N VAL A 147 -2.89 -6.90 -10.09
CA VAL A 147 -4.17 -7.43 -9.63
C VAL A 147 -3.92 -8.63 -8.71
N PRO A 148 -4.49 -8.65 -7.50
CA PRO A 148 -4.40 -9.80 -6.63
C PRO A 148 -5.22 -10.99 -7.19
N ILE A 149 -4.63 -12.18 -7.22
CA ILE A 149 -5.22 -13.40 -7.80
C ILE A 149 -6.50 -13.81 -7.06
N HIS A 150 -6.54 -13.62 -5.74
CA HIS A 150 -7.68 -13.98 -4.89
C HIS A 150 -8.67 -12.83 -4.66
N GLY A 151 -8.57 -11.75 -5.44
CA GLY A 151 -9.41 -10.57 -5.30
C GLY A 151 -8.87 -9.55 -4.30
N VAL A 152 -9.56 -8.41 -4.23
CA VAL A 152 -9.17 -7.28 -3.38
C VAL A 152 -9.58 -7.59 -1.94
N SER A 153 -8.60 -7.63 -1.04
CA SER A 153 -8.81 -7.80 0.40
C SER A 153 -7.99 -6.77 1.17
N GLY A 154 -8.20 -6.66 2.49
CA GLY A 154 -7.38 -5.78 3.33
C GLY A 154 -5.87 -6.09 3.30
N GLU A 155 -5.51 -7.31 2.91
CA GLU A 155 -4.12 -7.78 2.82
C GLU A 155 -3.59 -7.80 1.37
N SER A 156 -4.45 -7.54 0.38
CA SER A 156 -4.12 -7.65 -1.05
C SER A 156 -4.72 -6.48 -1.82
N LEU A 157 -4.05 -5.33 -1.75
CA LEU A 157 -4.46 -4.12 -2.45
C LEU A 157 -3.88 -4.09 -3.87
N PRO A 158 -4.66 -3.66 -4.87
CA PRO A 158 -4.15 -3.48 -6.22
C PRO A 158 -3.19 -2.29 -6.26
N VAL A 159 -2.06 -2.47 -6.94
CA VAL A 159 -1.06 -1.41 -7.18
C VAL A 159 -1.21 -0.93 -8.62
N ARG A 160 -1.12 0.38 -8.85
CA ARG A 160 -1.23 0.95 -10.21
C ARG A 160 -0.12 1.98 -10.44
N ARG A 161 0.41 1.98 -11.66
CA ARG A 161 1.43 2.92 -12.15
C ARG A 161 1.00 3.41 -13.52
N ILE A 162 0.88 4.73 -13.65
CA ILE A 162 0.61 5.38 -14.94
C ILE A 162 1.94 5.82 -15.49
N PHE A 163 2.19 5.53 -16.76
CA PHE A 163 3.38 5.96 -17.45
C PHE A 163 3.06 6.40 -18.88
N CYS A 164 3.96 7.17 -19.45
CA CYS A 164 3.79 7.73 -20.77
C CYS A 164 4.93 7.28 -21.69
N ARG A 165 4.61 7.09 -22.97
CA ARG A 165 5.49 6.53 -23.98
C ARG A 165 5.39 7.35 -25.29
N PRO A 166 6.51 7.71 -25.92
CA PRO A 166 7.88 7.59 -25.41
C PRO A 166 8.15 8.63 -24.31
N SER A 167 8.86 8.23 -23.25
CA SER A 167 9.14 9.08 -22.06
C SER A 167 9.58 10.54 -22.33
N PRO A 168 10.43 10.88 -23.32
CA PRO A 168 10.88 12.26 -23.52
C PRO A 168 9.82 13.20 -24.14
N TYR A 169 8.68 12.65 -24.60
CA TYR A 169 7.59 13.43 -25.21
C TYR A 169 6.37 13.54 -24.28
N CYS A 170 6.55 13.08 -23.06
CA CYS A 170 5.71 13.32 -21.90
C CYS A 170 6.21 14.62 -21.24
#